data_AF-A0A0M9BMJ0-F1
#
_entry.id   AF-A0A0M9BMJ0-F1
#
_cell.length_a   1.000
_cell.length_b   1.000
_cell.length_c   1.000
_cell.angle_alpha   90.00
_cell.angle_beta   90.00
_cell.angle_gamma   90.00
#
_symmetry.space_group_name_H-M   'P 1'
#
loop_
_entity.id
_entity.type
_entity.pdbx_description
1 polymer ?
#
loop_
_entity_poly.entity_id
_entity_poly.type
_entity_poly.pdbx_seq_one_letter_code
_entity_poly.pdbx_strand_id
1 'polypeptide(L)'
;MKKRITDILFIMAGAFLFALAVNLFVIPNDLAEGGVTGITIILYYVFEWSPGLMNLLLNGILLLVGYKFLDRTTTVYTIIAVVFNSLFLHLTESWTIASDELWINTIFGGLFAGLGIGLIVRVGGTTAGTVILA
;
A
#
# COMPACT_ATOMS: atom_id res chain seq x y z
N MET A 1 -25.23 -6.61 -7.99
CA MET A 1 -23.96 -6.00 -8.44
C MET A 1 -22.91 -7.11 -8.53
N LYS A 2 -22.56 -7.59 -9.73
CA LYS A 2 -21.53 -8.63 -9.88
C LYS A 2 -20.18 -7.97 -9.55
N LYS A 3 -19.61 -8.24 -8.37
CA LYS A 3 -18.18 -8.02 -8.12
C LYS A 3 -17.45 -8.74 -9.25
N ARG A 4 -16.81 -8.00 -10.16
CA ARG A 4 -16.13 -8.64 -11.28
C ARG A 4 -14.85 -9.21 -10.69
N ILE A 5 -14.63 -10.51 -10.83
CA ILE A 5 -13.39 -11.18 -10.40
C ILE A 5 -12.17 -10.41 -10.90
N THR A 6 -12.29 -9.80 -12.08
CA THR A 6 -11.34 -8.86 -12.68
C THR A 6 -10.95 -7.70 -11.76
N ASP A 7 -11.89 -7.09 -11.04
CA ASP A 7 -11.61 -5.95 -10.15
C ASP A 7 -10.73 -6.39 -8.98
N ILE A 8 -11.00 -7.57 -8.41
CA ILE A 8 -10.20 -8.14 -7.33
C ILE A 8 -8.78 -8.45 -7.83
N LEU A 9 -8.66 -8.98 -9.05
CA LEU A 9 -7.34 -9.22 -9.66
C LEU A 9 -6.55 -7.92 -9.84
N PHE A 10 -7.20 -6.83 -10.26
CA PHE A 10 -6.54 -5.51 -10.35
C PHE A 10 -6.09 -5.01 -8.97
N ILE A 11 -6.92 -5.16 -7.94
CA ILE A 11 -6.56 -4.77 -6.57
C ILE A 11 -5.37 -5.59 -6.07
N MET A 12 -5.40 -6.91 -6.26
CA MET A 12 -4.30 -7.79 -5.84
C MET A 12 -3.00 -7.45 -6.58
N ALA A 13 -3.05 -7.25 -7.90
CA ALA A 13 -1.88 -6.87 -8.69
C ALA A 13 -1.34 -5.50 -8.25
N GLY A 14 -2.24 -4.53 -8.01
CA GLY A 14 -1.84 -3.20 -7.55
C GLY A 14 -1.22 -3.22 -6.15
N ALA A 15 -1.80 -3.98 -5.22
CA ALA A 15 -1.27 -4.15 -3.86
C ALA A 15 0.10 -4.83 -3.88
N PHE A 16 0.30 -5.82 -4.75
CA PHE A 16 1.60 -6.47 -4.90
C PHE A 16 2.66 -5.51 -5.43
N LEU A 17 2.36 -4.76 -6.49
CA LEU A 17 3.29 -3.76 -7.03
C LEU A 17 3.64 -2.67 -6.01
N PHE A 18 2.66 -2.23 -5.22
CA PHE A 18 2.89 -1.27 -4.15
C PHE A 18 3.80 -1.83 -3.05
N ALA A 19 3.56 -3.07 -2.62
CA ALA A 19 4.43 -3.72 -1.64
C ALA A 19 5.88 -3.88 -2.14
N LEU A 20 6.07 -4.18 -3.44
CA LEU A 20 7.40 -4.20 -4.05
C LEU A 20 8.04 -2.81 -4.05
N ALA A 21 7.27 -1.75 -4.32
CA ALA A 21 7.76 -0.38 -4.25
C ALA A 21 8.36 -0.10 -2.86
N VAL A 22 7.58 -0.41 -1.82
CA VAL A 22 7.96 -0.12 -0.43
C VAL A 22 9.18 -0.95 0.01
N ASN A 23 9.12 -2.27 -0.11
CA ASN A 23 10.16 -3.13 0.45
C ASN A 23 11.43 -3.20 -0.38
N LEU A 24 11.37 -3.04 -1.71
CA LEU A 24 12.56 -3.17 -2.56
C LEU A 24 13.27 -1.84 -2.80
N PHE A 25 12.52 -0.73 -2.82
CA PHE A 25 13.07 0.55 -3.24
C PHE A 25 12.99 1.62 -2.15
N VAL A 26 11.90 1.66 -1.37
CA VAL A 26 11.70 2.74 -0.38
C VAL A 26 12.47 2.47 0.90
N ILE A 27 12.15 1.37 1.59
CA ILE A 27 12.72 1.02 2.90
C ILE A 27 14.24 0.84 2.85
N PRO A 28 14.82 0.08 1.89
CA PRO A 28 16.27 -0.14 1.85
C PRO A 28 17.10 1.11 1.52
N ASN A 29 16.46 2.19 1.04
CA ASN A 29 17.12 3.43 0.63
C ASN A 29 16.73 4.62 1.51
N ASP A 30 16.17 4.37 2.70
CA ASP A 30 15.72 5.39 3.65
C ASP A 30 14.79 6.45 3.02
N LEU A 31 14.06 6.05 1.97
CA LEU A 31 13.06 6.90 1.36
C LEU A 31 11.78 6.87 2.20
N ALA A 32 10.96 7.90 2.04
CA ALA A 32 9.67 7.98 2.70
C ALA A 32 8.54 8.03 1.67
N GLU A 33 7.38 7.54 2.06
CA GLU A 33 6.12 7.77 1.38
C GLU A 33 5.23 8.73 2.15
N GLY A 34 4.18 9.22 1.49
CA GLY A 34 3.18 10.09 2.11
C GLY A 34 2.08 9.34 2.85
N GLY A 35 1.30 10.08 3.65
CA GLY A 35 0.08 9.58 4.28
C GLY A 35 0.34 8.53 5.36
N VAL A 36 -0.51 7.50 5.41
CA VAL A 36 -0.43 6.44 6.43
C VAL A 36 0.77 5.54 6.22
N THR A 37 1.12 5.25 4.96
CA THR A 37 2.31 4.45 4.66
C THR A 37 3.57 5.17 5.14
N GLY A 38 3.62 6.50 5.05
CA GLY A 38 4.69 7.29 5.66
C GLY A 38 4.83 7.04 7.17
N ILE A 39 3.71 7.02 7.91
CA ILE A 39 3.71 6.71 9.35
C ILE A 39 4.18 5.27 9.59
N THR A 40 3.70 4.31 8.79
CA THR A 40 4.15 2.91 8.82
C THR A 40 5.67 2.80 8.67
N ILE A 41 6.24 3.51 7.69
CA ILE A 41 7.69 3.50 7.42
C ILE A 41 8.47 4.16 8.56
N ILE A 42 7.98 5.28 9.10
CA ILE A 42 8.62 5.93 10.26
C ILE A 42 8.65 4.99 11.47
N LEU A 43 7.54 4.28 11.74
CA LEU A 43 7.49 3.29 12.83
C LEU A 43 8.48 2.14 12.59
N TYR A 44 8.69 1.75 11.34
CA TYR A 44 9.73 0.79 10.98
C TYR A 44 11.14 1.35 11.25
N TYR A 45 11.46 2.57 10.80
CA TYR A 45 12.80 3.15 11.01
C TYR A 45 13.14 3.41 12.49
N VAL A 46 12.14 3.72 13.33
CA VAL A 46 12.38 4.07 14.74
C VAL A 46 12.28 2.85 15.67
N PHE A 47 11.35 1.94 15.40
CA PHE A 47 11.03 0.83 16.30
C PHE A 47 11.23 -0.56 15.68
N GLU A 48 11.65 -0.63 14.42
CA GLU A 48 11.78 -1.88 13.63
C GLU A 48 10.48 -2.70 13.59
N TRP A 49 9.34 -2.00 13.66
CA TRP A 49 8.03 -2.63 13.62
C TRP A 49 7.64 -3.04 12.20
N SER A 50 7.17 -4.28 12.02
CA SER A 50 6.80 -4.83 10.71
C SER A 50 5.88 -3.87 9.93
N PRO A 51 6.30 -3.41 8.73
CA PRO A 51 5.52 -2.50 7.90
C PRO A 51 4.15 -3.10 7.53
N GLY A 52 4.09 -4.41 7.27
CA GLY A 52 2.83 -5.09 6.96
C GLY A 52 1.83 -5.01 8.11
N LEU A 53 2.29 -5.21 9.35
CA LEU A 53 1.43 -5.18 10.53
C LEU A 53 0.96 -3.76 10.87
N MET A 54 1.87 -2.78 10.84
CA MET A 54 1.53 -1.39 11.10
C MET A 54 0.62 -0.82 10.00
N ASN A 55 0.84 -1.19 8.74
CA ASN A 55 -0.04 -0.81 7.63
C ASN A 55 -1.47 -1.32 7.84
N LEU A 56 -1.64 -2.56 8.31
CA LEU A 56 -2.95 -3.14 8.59
C LEU A 56 -3.65 -2.43 9.76
N LEU A 57 -2.93 -2.18 10.85
CA LEU A 57 -3.49 -1.53 12.03
C LEU A 57 -3.92 -0.09 11.73
N LEU A 58 -3.04 0.72 11.13
CA LEU A 58 -3.31 2.13 10.88
C LEU A 58 -4.43 2.30 9.84
N ASN A 59 -4.39 1.55 8.74
CA ASN A 59 -5.46 1.59 7.74
C ASN A 59 -6.76 0.98 8.27
N GLY A 60 -6.70 -0.01 9.16
CA GLY A 60 -7.86 -0.56 9.85
C GLY A 60 -8.57 0.51 10.68
N ILE A 61 -7.83 1.28 11.48
CA ILE A 61 -8.38 2.40 12.26
C ILE A 61 -9.02 3.44 11.33
N LEU A 62 -8.34 3.81 10.25
CA LEU A 62 -8.89 4.80 9.31
C LEU A 62 -10.09 4.29 8.53
N LEU A 63 -10.15 3.02 8.19
CA LEU A 63 -11.34 2.41 7.61
C LEU A 63 -12.52 2.44 8.59
N LEU A 64 -12.28 2.19 9.88
CA LEU A 64 -13.32 2.26 10.91
C LEU A 64 -13.85 3.69 11.14
N VAL A 65 -13.02 4.71 10.95
CA VAL A 65 -13.47 6.11 11.00
C VAL A 65 -14.12 6.51 9.67
N GLY A 66 -13.55 6.02 8.58
CA GLY A 66 -13.82 6.41 7.21
C GLY A 66 -15.02 5.76 6.55
N TYR A 67 -15.48 4.60 7.04
CA TYR A 67 -16.55 3.83 6.37
C TYR A 67 -17.87 4.61 6.20
N LYS A 68 -18.09 5.67 6.98
CA LYS A 68 -19.26 6.56 6.83
C LYS A 68 -19.17 7.47 5.61
N PHE A 69 -17.97 7.72 5.10
CA PHE A 69 -17.71 8.61 3.96
C PHE A 69 -17.64 7.86 2.63
N LEU A 70 -17.43 6.54 2.66
CA LEU A 70 -17.34 5.70 1.45
C LEU A 70 -18.64 4.94 1.19
N ASP A 71 -18.96 4.72 -0.08
CA ASP A 71 -20.02 3.78 -0.45
C ASP A 71 -19.60 2.32 -0.15
N ARG A 72 -20.60 1.42 -0.12
CA ARG A 72 -20.38 0.02 0.25
C ARG A 72 -19.40 -0.71 -0.68
N THR A 73 -19.31 -0.34 -1.95
CA THR A 73 -18.45 -1.02 -2.91
C THR A 73 -16.99 -0.62 -2.67
N THR A 74 -16.73 0.68 -2.61
CA THR A 74 -15.40 1.23 -2.36
C THR A 74 -14.87 0.79 -1.00
N THR A 75 -15.72 0.75 0.03
CA THR A 75 -15.33 0.23 1.35
C THR A 75 -14.83 -1.21 1.27
N VAL A 76 -15.57 -2.10 0.58
CA VAL A 76 -15.18 -3.50 0.43
C VAL A 76 -13.89 -3.66 -0.39
N TYR A 77 -13.75 -2.92 -1.49
CA TYR A 77 -12.55 -2.94 -2.33
C TYR A 77 -11.32 -2.42 -1.58
N THR A 78 -11.51 -1.42 -0.73
CA THR A 78 -10.45 -0.86 0.13
C THR A 78 -10.03 -1.84 1.21
N ILE A 79 -10.97 -2.52 1.87
CA ILE A 79 -10.64 -3.57 2.83
C ILE A 79 -9.80 -4.66 2.16
N ILE A 80 -10.21 -5.10 0.96
CA ILE A 80 -9.46 -6.08 0.18
C ILE A 80 -8.05 -5.54 -0.13
N ALA A 81 -7.94 -4.30 -0.61
CA ALA A 81 -6.66 -3.67 -0.93
C ALA A 81 -5.73 -3.60 0.30
N VAL A 82 -6.22 -3.15 1.44
CA VAL A 82 -5.44 -3.03 2.69
C VAL A 82 -4.95 -4.39 3.17
N VAL A 83 -5.81 -5.41 3.15
CA VAL A 83 -5.45 -6.76 3.58
C VAL A 83 -4.38 -7.36 2.66
N PHE A 84 -4.58 -7.27 1.33
CA PHE A 84 -3.59 -7.77 0.38
C PHE A 84 -2.29 -6.97 0.42
N ASN A 85 -2.35 -5.65 0.62
CA ASN A 85 -1.16 -4.81 0.72
C ASN A 85 -0.35 -5.16 1.97
N SER A 86 -1.01 -5.30 3.12
CA SER A 86 -0.36 -5.78 4.35
C SER A 86 0.26 -7.17 4.18
N LEU A 87 -0.47 -8.10 3.57
CA LEU A 87 0.03 -9.45 3.29
C LEU A 87 1.27 -9.40 2.40
N PHE A 88 1.22 -8.67 1.29
CA PHE A 88 2.35 -8.60 0.37
C PHE A 88 3.54 -7.86 0.98
N LEU A 89 3.33 -6.79 1.76
CA LEU A 89 4.38 -6.12 2.53
C LEU A 89 5.08 -7.09 3.49
N HIS A 90 4.34 -7.99 4.12
CA HIS A 90 4.96 -9.00 4.97
C HIS A 90 5.69 -10.09 4.15
N LEU A 91 5.09 -10.56 3.06
CA LEU A 91 5.68 -11.61 2.23
C LEU A 91 6.94 -11.17 1.47
N THR A 92 7.03 -9.90 1.10
CA THR A 92 8.18 -9.34 0.37
C THR A 92 9.19 -8.64 1.29
N GLU A 93 9.01 -8.70 2.61
CA GLU A 93 9.87 -8.03 3.60
C GLU A 93 11.34 -8.50 3.51
N SER A 94 11.56 -9.76 3.15
CA SER A 94 12.90 -10.35 2.98
C SER A 94 13.49 -10.18 1.59
N TRP A 95 12.73 -9.62 0.64
CA TRP A 95 13.20 -9.45 -0.72
C TRP A 95 14.03 -8.18 -0.80
N THR A 96 15.17 -8.23 -1.48
CA THR A 96 16.04 -7.08 -1.64
C THR A 96 16.53 -6.98 -3.09
N ILE A 97 16.73 -5.75 -3.55
CA ILE A 97 17.42 -5.47 -4.80
C ILE A 97 18.74 -4.79 -4.42
N ALA A 98 19.86 -5.36 -4.85
CA ALA A 98 21.16 -4.71 -4.72
C ALA A 98 21.23 -3.58 -5.75
N SER A 99 20.97 -2.35 -5.30
CA SER A 99 21.07 -1.14 -6.10
C SER A 99 21.53 -0.02 -5.17
N ASP A 100 22.78 0.40 -5.33
CA ASP A 100 23.37 1.51 -4.55
C ASP A 100 23.01 2.89 -5.14
N GLU A 101 22.33 2.91 -6.29
CA GLU A 101 22.02 4.11 -7.05
C GLU A 101 20.66 4.69 -6.66
N LEU A 102 20.69 5.76 -5.86
CA LEU A 102 19.50 6.45 -5.33
C LEU A 102 18.48 6.85 -6.42
N TRP A 103 18.96 7.30 -7.58
CA TRP A 103 18.11 7.72 -8.69
C TRP A 103 17.28 6.57 -9.26
N ILE A 104 17.90 5.39 -9.42
CA ILE A 104 17.23 4.20 -9.91
C ILE A 104 16.16 3.79 -8.90
N ASN A 105 16.51 3.75 -7.61
CA ASN A 105 15.59 3.33 -6.57
C ASN A 105 14.41 4.30 -6.43
N THR A 106 14.64 5.61 -6.56
CA THR A 106 13.57 6.62 -6.52
C THR A 106 12.63 6.50 -7.72
N ILE A 107 13.17 6.33 -8.93
CA ILE A 107 12.37 6.22 -10.17
C ILE A 107 11.53 4.95 -10.16
N PHE A 108 12.14 3.81 -9.84
CA PHE A 108 11.43 2.53 -9.79
C PHE A 108 10.47 2.48 -8.60
N GLY A 109 10.87 2.95 -7.41
CA GLY A 109 9.96 3.10 -6.27
C GLY A 109 8.71 3.91 -6.62
N GLY A 110 8.89 5.08 -7.24
CA GLY A 110 7.77 5.91 -7.71
C GLY A 110 6.92 5.24 -8.81
N LEU A 111 7.55 4.55 -9.75
CA LEU A 111 6.86 3.83 -10.83
C LEU A 111 6.01 2.68 -10.29
N PHE A 112 6.58 1.82 -9.45
CA PHE A 112 5.88 0.69 -8.85
C PHE A 112 4.76 1.14 -7.90
N ALA A 113 5.01 2.14 -7.06
CA ALA A 113 3.99 2.71 -6.17
C ALA A 113 2.86 3.35 -6.98
N GLY A 114 3.19 4.17 -7.98
CA GLY A 114 2.21 4.85 -8.83
C GLY A 114 1.35 3.89 -9.65
N LEU A 115 1.96 2.85 -10.24
CA LEU A 115 1.22 1.78 -10.95
C LEU A 115 0.35 0.98 -9.98
N GLY A 116 0.87 0.66 -8.80
CA GLY A 116 0.14 -0.09 -7.77
C GLY A 116 -1.12 0.63 -7.31
N ILE A 117 -0.97 1.88 -6.88
CA ILE A 117 -2.08 2.76 -6.48
C ILE A 117 -3.04 2.97 -7.66
N GLY A 118 -2.51 3.24 -8.85
CA GLY A 118 -3.30 3.49 -10.06
C GLY A 118 -4.23 2.32 -10.42
N LEU A 119 -3.76 1.08 -10.29
CA LEU A 119 -4.59 -0.11 -10.54
C LEU A 119 -5.72 -0.28 -9.52
N ILE A 120 -5.44 0.00 -8.24
CA ILE A 120 -6.44 -0.09 -7.17
C ILE A 120 -7.52 0.98 -7.37
N VAL A 121 -7.10 2.23 -7.61
CA VAL A 121 -8.02 3.36 -7.81
C VAL A 121 -8.83 3.22 -9.09
N ARG A 122 -8.27 2.63 -10.15
CA ARG A 122 -8.96 2.39 -11.42
C ARG A 122 -10.25 1.57 -11.29
N VAL A 123 -10.30 0.64 -10.33
CA VAL A 123 -11.49 -0.20 -10.11
C VAL A 123 -12.39 0.32 -8.99
N GLY A 124 -12.12 1.53 -8.49
CA GLY A 124 -12.87 2.15 -7.39
C GLY A 124 -12.50 1.60 -6.02
N GLY A 125 -11.28 1.09 -5.84
CA GLY A 125 -10.70 0.88 -4.51
C GLY A 125 -9.86 2.08 -4.07
N THR A 126 -9.42 2.08 -2.82
CA THR A 126 -8.33 2.94 -2.36
C THR A 126 -7.33 2.12 -1.56
N THR A 127 -6.10 2.58 -1.45
CA THR A 127 -5.07 1.97 -0.58
C THR A 127 -5.34 2.20 0.91
N ALA A 128 -6.41 2.93 1.24
CA ALA A 128 -6.67 3.56 2.53
C ALA A 128 -5.55 4.54 2.92
N GLY A 129 -5.90 5.54 3.73
CA GLY A 129 -5.01 6.65 4.01
C GLY A 129 -5.74 7.98 4.16
N THR A 130 -5.00 9.06 3.91
CA THR A 130 -5.57 10.42 3.85
C THR A 130 -6.63 10.56 2.77
N VAL A 131 -6.58 9.72 1.72
CA VAL A 131 -7.55 9.70 0.61
C VAL A 131 -8.98 9.39 1.07
N ILE A 132 -9.16 8.76 2.25
CA ILE A 132 -10.49 8.52 2.81
C ILE A 132 -11.12 9.82 3.38
N LEU A 133 -10.28 10.78 3.78
CA LEU A 133 -10.69 12.01 4.46
C LEU A 133 -10.59 13.27 3.56
N ALA A 134 -9.93 13.16 2.41
CA ALA A 134 -9.73 14.24 1.44
C ALA A 134 -10.83 14.22 0.37
#